data_AF-A0A444U6R2-F1
#
_entry.id   AF-A0A444U6R2-F1
#
_cell.length_a   1.000
_cell.length_b   1.000
_cell.length_c   1.000
_cell.angle_alpha   90.00
_cell.angle_beta   90.00
_cell.angle_gamma   90.00
#
_symmetry.space_group_name_H-M   'P 1'
#
loop_
_entity.id
_entity.type
_entity.pdbx_description
1 polymer ?
#
loop_
_entity_poly.entity_id
_entity_poly.type
_entity_poly.pdbx_seq_one_letter_code
_entity_poly.pdbx_strand_id
1 'polypeptide(L)'
;MMDILRDKESGINMEGGFLTTGSMASVLPKDPRLPCVHYFTGTPDPARSVFKPFIFVPNIQQLKKTRSPAYGPEDPVKKKPRFQSKPDRKHELYKKHEVAAAIIESTKERGENMLKKMRTLEKEKIAEMEEIAHSSLRDSTLVVNLFAEAIEEELKAYS
;
A
#
# COMPACT_ATOMS: atom_id res chain seq x y z
N MET A 1 -10.05 12.55 -1.21
CA MET A 1 -9.89 11.46 -2.21
C MET A 1 -9.88 10.10 -1.53
N MET A 2 -8.97 9.84 -0.59
CA MET A 2 -8.84 8.54 0.06
C MET A 2 -10.14 8.08 0.76
N ASP A 3 -10.91 9.01 1.34
CA ASP A 3 -12.23 8.69 1.93
C ASP A 3 -13.26 8.22 0.90
N ILE A 4 -13.25 8.80 -0.31
CA ILE A 4 -14.11 8.35 -1.42
C ILE A 4 -13.74 6.93 -1.81
N LEU A 5 -12.44 6.63 -1.89
CA LEU A 5 -11.95 5.30 -2.22
C LEU A 5 -12.31 4.25 -1.16
N ARG A 6 -12.66 4.68 0.06
CA ARG A 6 -13.09 3.81 1.17
C ARG A 6 -14.59 3.58 1.24
N ASP A 7 -15.34 4.36 0.49
CA ASP A 7 -16.80 4.36 0.57
C ASP A 7 -17.37 3.03 0.07
N LYS A 8 -17.87 2.24 1.02
CA LYS A 8 -18.52 0.95 0.76
C LYS A 8 -19.97 1.14 0.33
N GLU A 9 -20.65 2.18 0.79
CA GLU A 9 -22.08 2.40 0.52
C GLU A 9 -22.32 2.77 -0.94
N SER A 10 -21.43 3.56 -1.54
CA SER A 10 -21.49 3.87 -2.97
C SER A 10 -21.00 2.74 -3.88
N GLY A 11 -20.44 1.67 -3.31
CA GLY A 11 -19.85 0.56 -4.07
C GLY A 11 -18.48 0.88 -4.69
N ILE A 12 -17.80 1.94 -4.25
CA ILE A 12 -16.42 2.23 -4.68
C ILE A 12 -15.45 1.25 -4.01
N ASN A 13 -15.61 1.04 -2.70
CA ASN A 13 -14.91 0.02 -1.95
C ASN A 13 -15.74 -1.26 -1.87
N MET A 14 -15.43 -2.22 -2.74
CA MET A 14 -16.16 -3.47 -2.86
C MET A 14 -15.74 -4.47 -1.77
N GLU A 15 -16.71 -5.16 -1.16
CA GLU A 15 -16.51 -6.24 -0.19
C GLU A 15 -17.50 -7.40 -0.47
N GLY A 16 -17.14 -8.61 -0.05
CA GLY A 16 -17.93 -9.83 -0.28
C GLY A 16 -17.43 -10.63 -1.49
N GLY A 17 -18.30 -10.95 -2.45
CA GLY A 17 -17.95 -11.78 -3.62
C GLY A 17 -16.91 -11.13 -4.55
N PHE A 18 -16.77 -9.81 -4.49
CA PHE A 18 -15.72 -9.04 -5.14
C PHE A 18 -15.11 -8.09 -4.11
N LEU A 19 -13.80 -8.20 -3.90
CA LEU A 19 -13.07 -7.38 -2.96
C LEU A 19 -12.21 -6.38 -3.74
N THR A 20 -12.24 -5.10 -3.35
CA THR A 20 -11.24 -4.14 -3.85
C THR A 20 -9.85 -4.60 -3.43
N THR A 21 -9.03 -5.03 -4.39
CA THR A 21 -7.71 -5.64 -4.12
C THR A 21 -6.59 -4.64 -3.90
N GLY A 22 -6.86 -3.36 -4.14
CA GLY A 22 -5.93 -2.26 -3.98
C GLY A 22 -6.55 -0.94 -4.43
N SER A 23 -5.99 0.17 -3.97
CA SER A 23 -6.44 1.50 -4.35
C SER A 23 -5.26 2.43 -4.55
N MET A 24 -5.46 3.43 -5.39
CA MET A 24 -4.46 4.45 -5.67
C MET A 24 -5.08 5.84 -5.82
N ALA A 25 -4.32 6.85 -5.44
CA ALA A 25 -4.60 8.25 -5.73
C ALA A 25 -3.31 8.92 -6.19
N SER A 26 -3.40 9.98 -6.98
CA SER A 26 -2.20 10.71 -7.43
C SER A 26 -2.48 12.20 -7.51
N VAL A 27 -1.47 12.99 -7.14
CA VAL A 27 -1.45 14.44 -7.25
C VAL A 27 -0.46 14.80 -8.34
N LEU A 28 -0.97 15.38 -9.42
CA LEU A 28 -0.20 15.74 -10.61
C LEU A 28 -0.17 17.28 -10.73
N PRO A 29 0.92 17.93 -10.30
CA PRO A 29 1.03 19.39 -10.40
C PRO A 29 1.12 19.83 -11.86
N LYS A 30 0.59 21.02 -12.17
CA LYS A 30 0.75 21.65 -13.50
C LYS A 30 2.17 22.14 -13.74
N ASP A 31 2.85 22.55 -12.66
CA ASP A 31 4.25 22.99 -12.73
C ASP A 31 5.17 21.77 -12.83
N PRO A 32 5.91 21.59 -13.94
CA PRO A 32 6.77 20.42 -14.12
C PRO A 32 7.98 20.39 -13.18
N ARG A 33 8.23 21.47 -12.41
CA ARG A 33 9.29 21.54 -11.40
C ARG A 33 8.88 20.89 -10.07
N LEU A 34 7.59 20.64 -9.88
CA LEU A 34 7.05 20.01 -8.67
C LEU A 34 6.90 18.50 -8.88
N PRO A 35 7.15 17.67 -7.85
CA PRO A 35 7.04 16.22 -7.97
C PRO A 35 5.58 15.77 -8.09
N CYS A 36 5.35 14.71 -8.86
CA CYS A 36 4.09 13.96 -8.78
C CYS A 36 4.12 13.04 -7.56
N VAL A 37 3.08 13.11 -6.73
CA VAL A 37 2.95 12.25 -5.55
C VAL A 37 1.88 11.21 -5.82
N HIS A 38 2.25 9.93 -5.71
CA HIS A 38 1.35 8.80 -5.85
C HIS A 38 1.14 8.14 -4.51
N TYR A 39 -0.07 7.66 -4.26
CA TYR A 39 -0.43 6.95 -3.05
C TYR A 39 -0.95 5.58 -3.43
N PHE A 40 -0.40 4.52 -2.83
CA PHE A 40 -0.82 3.15 -3.09
C PHE A 40 -1.16 2.44 -1.78
N THR A 41 -2.24 1.66 -1.78
CA THR A 41 -2.51 0.76 -0.65
C THR A 41 -1.65 -0.48 -0.71
N GLY A 42 -1.39 -1.06 -1.88
CA GLY A 42 -0.62 -2.33 -1.97
C GLY A 42 -1.22 -3.50 -1.18
N THR A 43 -2.46 -3.36 -0.71
CA THR A 43 -3.24 -4.31 0.08
C THR A 43 -4.74 -4.11 -0.24
N PRO A 44 -5.58 -5.15 -0.09
CA PRO A 44 -7.02 -5.06 -0.29
C PRO A 44 -7.74 -4.14 0.70
N ASP A 45 -8.98 -3.79 0.40
CA ASP A 45 -9.87 -2.95 1.22
C ASP A 45 -9.18 -1.65 1.72
N PRO A 46 -9.29 -0.53 1.00
CA PRO A 46 -8.76 0.76 1.46
C PRO A 46 -9.27 1.19 2.85
N ALA A 47 -10.42 0.69 3.33
CA ALA A 47 -10.91 0.98 4.67
C ALA A 47 -10.09 0.26 5.76
N ARG A 48 -9.33 -0.78 5.41
CA ARG A 48 -8.40 -1.49 6.31
C ARG A 48 -6.93 -1.32 5.93
N SER A 49 -6.64 -0.46 4.95
CA SER A 49 -5.29 -0.21 4.45
C SER A 49 -4.80 1.21 4.74
N VAL A 50 -3.49 1.41 4.54
CA VAL A 50 -2.80 2.70 4.56
C VAL A 50 -2.44 3.11 3.12
N PHE A 51 -2.74 4.35 2.74
CA PHE A 51 -2.25 4.94 1.49
C PHE A 51 -0.81 5.42 1.67
N LYS A 52 0.14 4.64 1.14
CA LYS A 52 1.59 4.92 1.28
C LYS A 52 2.07 5.78 0.12
N PRO A 53 2.83 6.86 0.41
CA PRO A 53 3.31 7.76 -0.63
C PRO A 53 4.45 7.14 -1.43
N PHE A 54 4.54 7.53 -2.71
CA PHE A 54 5.55 7.12 -3.66
C PHE A 54 5.78 8.25 -4.66
N ILE A 55 7.05 8.60 -4.89
CA ILE A 55 7.47 9.57 -5.90
C ILE A 55 8.42 8.85 -6.86
N PHE A 56 8.15 8.94 -8.16
CA PHE A 56 9.03 8.35 -9.17
C PHE A 56 10.32 9.16 -9.29
N VAL A 57 11.41 8.62 -8.77
CA VAL A 57 12.77 9.19 -8.87
C VAL A 57 13.78 8.13 -9.30
N PRO A 58 14.96 8.51 -9.81
CA PRO A 58 16.04 7.56 -10.03
C PRO A 58 16.45 6.85 -8.73
N ASN A 59 16.98 5.63 -8.84
CA ASN A 59 17.56 4.86 -7.72
C ASN A 59 16.58 4.54 -6.57
N ILE A 60 15.28 4.37 -6.87
CA ILE A 60 14.30 3.81 -5.91
C ILE A 60 14.83 2.49 -5.34
N GLN A 61 14.75 2.35 -4.02
CA GLN A 61 15.15 1.12 -3.35
C GLN A 61 14.18 -0.03 -3.66
N GLN A 62 14.70 -1.25 -3.60
CA GLN A 62 13.91 -2.44 -3.90
C GLN A 62 12.76 -2.62 -2.91
N LEU A 63 11.53 -2.72 -3.43
CA LEU A 63 10.30 -2.86 -2.65
C LEU A 63 10.09 -4.32 -2.16
N LYS A 64 10.96 -4.78 -1.25
CA LYS A 64 11.05 -6.21 -0.88
C LYS A 64 9.76 -6.76 -0.26
N LYS A 65 9.06 -5.98 0.56
CA LYS A 65 7.88 -6.41 1.34
C LYS A 65 6.56 -6.40 0.56
N THR A 66 6.56 -5.79 -0.61
CA THR A 66 5.42 -5.78 -1.57
C THR A 66 5.72 -6.57 -2.84
N ARG A 67 6.86 -7.27 -2.89
CA ARG A 67 7.22 -8.14 -4.01
C ARG A 67 6.69 -9.55 -3.79
N SER A 68 5.96 -10.06 -4.78
CA SER A 68 5.55 -11.47 -4.81
C SER A 68 6.78 -12.40 -4.77
N PRO A 69 6.72 -13.55 -4.06
CA PRO A 69 7.78 -14.54 -4.09
C PRO A 69 8.12 -14.99 -5.51
N ALA A 70 9.41 -15.10 -5.81
CA ALA A 70 9.89 -15.63 -7.08
C ALA A 70 10.21 -17.12 -6.94
N TYR A 71 9.63 -17.96 -7.79
CA TYR A 71 9.84 -19.41 -7.78
C TYR A 71 10.91 -19.88 -8.79
N GLY A 72 11.63 -18.96 -9.43
CA GLY A 72 12.72 -19.31 -10.33
C GLY A 72 12.25 -20.22 -11.48
N PRO A 73 13.02 -21.25 -11.85
CA PRO A 73 12.62 -22.29 -12.82
C PRO A 73 11.43 -23.13 -12.34
N GLU A 74 11.21 -23.22 -11.03
CA GLU A 74 10.15 -24.02 -10.43
C GLU A 74 8.76 -23.37 -10.55
N ASP A 75 8.72 -22.12 -11.02
CA ASP A 75 7.47 -21.40 -11.23
C ASP A 75 6.54 -22.17 -12.20
N PRO A 76 5.27 -22.45 -11.82
CA PRO A 76 4.34 -23.18 -12.68
C PRO A 76 4.09 -22.54 -14.04
N VAL A 77 4.34 -21.24 -14.20
CA VAL A 77 4.23 -20.56 -15.51
C VAL A 77 5.35 -20.98 -16.47
N LYS A 78 6.48 -21.46 -15.94
CA LYS A 78 7.68 -21.87 -16.69
C LYS A 78 7.74 -23.38 -16.95
N LYS A 79 7.03 -24.20 -16.18
CA LYS A 79 6.93 -25.65 -16.39
C LYS A 79 5.94 -25.99 -17.50
N LYS A 80 6.15 -27.12 -18.19
CA LYS A 80 5.20 -27.71 -19.15
C LYS A 80 4.73 -29.08 -18.64
N PRO A 81 3.41 -29.34 -18.56
CA PRO A 81 2.31 -28.39 -18.80
C PRO A 81 2.28 -27.24 -17.77
N ARG A 82 1.76 -26.07 -18.16
CA ARG A 82 1.75 -24.86 -17.31
C ARG A 82 0.69 -24.97 -16.20
N PHE A 83 0.90 -24.22 -15.11
CA PHE A 83 -0.07 -24.02 -14.03
C PHE A 83 -0.56 -25.29 -13.32
N GLN A 84 0.25 -26.36 -13.31
CA GLN A 84 -0.08 -27.61 -12.62
C GLN A 84 -0.13 -27.47 -11.09
N SER A 85 0.47 -26.41 -10.55
CA SER A 85 0.34 -26.03 -9.14
C SER A 85 0.06 -24.53 -9.00
N LYS A 86 -0.48 -24.15 -7.84
CA LYS A 86 -0.86 -22.77 -7.49
C LYS A 86 -0.10 -22.35 -6.23
N PRO A 87 1.17 -21.95 -6.33
CA PRO A 87 1.95 -21.52 -5.18
C PRO A 87 1.40 -20.21 -4.60
N ASP A 88 1.59 -20.01 -3.30
CA ASP A 88 1.15 -18.79 -2.60
C ASP A 88 2.02 -17.58 -2.99
N ARG A 89 1.47 -16.73 -3.86
CA ARG A 89 2.14 -15.53 -4.37
C ARG A 89 2.01 -14.29 -3.49
N LYS A 90 1.39 -14.39 -2.32
CA LYS A 90 1.20 -13.25 -1.42
C LYS A 90 2.55 -12.75 -0.91
N HIS A 91 2.78 -11.44 -1.02
CA HIS A 91 3.96 -10.79 -0.44
C HIS A 91 3.80 -10.60 1.08
N GLU A 92 4.88 -10.25 1.77
CA GLU A 92 4.92 -10.14 3.23
C GLU A 92 3.82 -9.21 3.77
N LEU A 93 3.71 -8.00 3.21
CA LEU A 93 2.71 -7.03 3.64
C LEU A 93 1.28 -7.57 3.48
N TYR A 94 0.96 -8.26 2.37
CA TYR A 94 -0.36 -8.85 2.15
C TYR A 94 -0.71 -9.89 3.22
N LYS A 95 0.23 -10.78 3.53
CA LYS A 95 0.01 -11.84 4.53
C LYS A 95 -0.26 -11.26 5.91
N LYS A 96 0.46 -10.20 6.28
CA LYS A 96 0.26 -9.50 7.56
C LYS A 96 -1.05 -8.72 7.56
N HIS A 97 -1.40 -8.12 6.43
CA HIS A 97 -2.67 -7.44 6.24
C HIS A 97 -3.88 -8.39 6.37
N GLU A 98 -3.82 -9.61 5.85
CA GLU A 98 -4.89 -10.61 6.05
C GLU A 98 -5.14 -10.90 7.54
N VAL A 99 -4.07 -11.02 8.32
CA VAL A 99 -4.17 -11.24 9.78
C VAL A 99 -4.73 -10.00 10.47
N ALA A 100 -4.25 -8.81 10.09
CA ALA A 100 -4.75 -7.54 10.60
C ALA A 100 -6.25 -7.37 10.31
N ALA A 101 -6.68 -7.68 9.09
CA ALA A 101 -8.07 -7.64 8.66
C ALA A 101 -8.96 -8.56 9.51
N ALA A 102 -8.51 -9.79 9.77
CA ALA A 102 -9.22 -10.71 10.65
C ALA A 102 -9.34 -10.18 12.08
N ILE A 103 -8.27 -9.58 12.64
CA ILE A 103 -8.29 -8.96 13.98
C ILE A 103 -9.27 -7.79 14.04
N ILE A 104 -9.29 -6.95 13.00
CA ILE A 104 -10.19 -5.79 12.89
C ILE A 104 -11.65 -6.24 12.93
N GLU A 105 -11.98 -7.35 12.26
CA GLU A 105 -13.33 -7.92 12.27
C GLU A 105 -13.68 -8.63 13.58
N SER A 106 -12.75 -9.40 14.15
CA SER A 106 -13.04 -10.29 15.28
C SER A 106 -12.88 -9.66 16.66
N THR A 107 -12.12 -8.57 16.79
CA THR A 107 -11.74 -8.01 18.11
C THR A 107 -11.93 -6.51 18.14
N LYS A 108 -13.05 -6.05 18.70
CA LYS A 108 -13.46 -4.64 18.67
C LYS A 108 -12.37 -3.66 19.14
N GLU A 109 -11.87 -3.82 20.38
CA GLU A 109 -10.89 -2.88 20.95
C GLU A 109 -9.55 -2.88 20.19
N ARG A 110 -8.98 -4.08 19.95
CA ARG A 110 -7.70 -4.21 19.23
C ARG A 110 -7.83 -3.73 17.79
N GLY A 111 -8.94 -4.04 17.12
CA GLY A 111 -9.27 -3.62 15.76
C GLY A 111 -9.40 -2.11 15.63
N GLU A 112 -10.18 -1.48 16.52
CA GLU A 112 -10.34 -0.02 16.57
C GLU A 112 -9.00 0.69 16.81
N ASN A 113 -8.17 0.18 17.72
CA ASN A 113 -6.83 0.73 17.97
C ASN A 113 -5.92 0.59 16.75
N MET A 114 -5.93 -0.57 16.09
CA MET A 114 -5.16 -0.80 14.86
C MET A 114 -5.59 0.14 13.73
N LEU A 115 -6.90 0.28 13.50
CA LEU A 115 -7.44 1.24 12.52
C LEU A 115 -7.01 2.67 12.84
N LYS A 116 -7.05 3.06 14.12
CA LYS A 116 -6.61 4.38 14.55
C LYS A 116 -5.13 4.60 14.25
N LYS A 117 -4.24 3.66 14.60
CA LYS A 117 -2.80 3.73 14.29
C LYS A 117 -2.56 3.90 12.78
N MET A 118 -3.24 3.09 11.96
CA MET A 118 -3.13 3.17 10.49
C MET A 118 -3.60 4.52 9.94
N ARG A 119 -4.70 5.07 10.47
CA ARG A 119 -5.20 6.39 10.06
C ARG A 119 -4.30 7.53 10.50
N THR A 120 -3.69 7.44 11.68
CA THR A 120 -2.68 8.41 12.12
C THR A 120 -1.47 8.38 11.19
N LEU A 121 -0.90 7.20 10.93
CA LEU A 121 0.22 7.03 10.00
C LEU A 121 -0.09 7.62 8.62
N GLU A 122 -1.27 7.32 8.07
CA GLU A 122 -1.68 7.87 6.78
C GLU A 122 -1.72 9.40 6.77
N LYS A 123 -2.30 10.01 7.82
CA LYS A 123 -2.38 11.48 7.92
C LYS A 123 -1.00 12.10 8.01
N GLU A 124 -0.10 11.51 8.78
CA GLU A 124 1.29 11.96 8.91
C GLU A 124 2.00 11.91 7.56
N LYS A 125 1.88 10.80 6.82
CA LYS A 125 2.48 10.65 5.48
C LYS A 125 1.87 11.59 4.45
N ILE A 126 0.56 11.86 4.50
CA ILE A 126 -0.07 12.83 3.61
C ILE A 126 0.45 14.24 3.91
N ALA A 127 0.51 14.64 5.18
CA ALA A 127 1.02 15.96 5.57
C ALA A 127 2.49 16.14 5.15
N GLU A 128 3.33 15.12 5.35
CA GLU A 128 4.71 15.12 4.87
C GLU A 128 4.79 15.35 3.34
N MET A 129 3.90 14.69 2.58
CA MET A 129 3.86 14.83 1.13
C MET A 129 3.26 16.14 0.64
N GLU A 130 2.37 16.77 1.39
CA GLU A 130 1.86 18.11 1.07
C GLU A 130 3.01 19.13 1.07
N GLU A 131 3.87 19.09 2.10
CA GLU A 131 5.08 19.93 2.16
C GLU A 131 6.06 19.66 1.00
N ILE A 132 6.25 18.39 0.64
CA ILE A 132 7.08 18.00 -0.52
C ILE A 132 6.44 18.40 -1.85
N ALA A 133 5.13 18.28 -2.00
CA ALA A 133 4.42 18.62 -3.24
C ALA A 133 4.48 20.12 -3.55
N HIS A 134 4.64 20.97 -2.53
CA HIS A 134 4.80 22.41 -2.68
C HIS A 134 6.25 22.88 -2.81
N SER A 135 7.22 21.99 -2.64
CA SER A 135 8.65 22.29 -2.75
C SER A 135 9.28 21.61 -3.96
N SER A 136 10.21 22.30 -4.63
CA SER A 136 11.00 21.67 -5.68
C SER A 136 11.87 20.57 -5.07
N LEU A 137 11.72 19.32 -5.49
CA LEU A 137 12.54 18.21 -5.02
C LEU A 137 13.95 18.33 -5.61
N ARG A 138 14.87 18.97 -4.88
CA ARG A 138 16.27 19.17 -5.31
C ARG A 138 17.12 17.94 -5.09
N ASP A 139 16.82 17.18 -4.04
CA ASP A 139 17.53 15.96 -3.68
C ASP A 139 16.55 14.78 -3.65
N SER A 140 16.66 13.91 -4.65
CA SER A 140 15.79 12.74 -4.74
C SER A 140 16.10 11.68 -3.70
N THR A 141 17.29 11.69 -3.09
CA THR A 141 17.69 10.69 -2.08
C THR A 141 16.83 10.74 -0.83
N LEU A 142 16.19 11.89 -0.56
CA LEU A 142 15.27 12.07 0.55
C LEU A 142 13.98 11.25 0.39
N VAL A 143 13.62 10.88 -0.85
CA VAL A 143 12.32 10.24 -1.15
C VAL A 143 12.43 8.80 -1.64
N VAL A 144 13.64 8.27 -1.81
CA VAL A 144 13.85 6.92 -2.38
C VAL A 144 13.32 5.79 -1.50
N ASN A 145 13.12 6.05 -0.20
CA ASN A 145 12.68 5.07 0.78
C ASN A 145 11.24 5.27 1.28
N LEU A 146 10.56 6.37 0.92
CA LEU A 146 9.25 6.75 1.48
C LEU A 146 8.27 5.59 1.55
N PHE A 147 8.11 4.88 0.44
CA PHE A 147 7.17 3.78 0.34
C PHE A 147 7.60 2.57 1.20
N ALA A 148 8.89 2.26 1.22
CA ALA A 148 9.42 1.14 2.01
C ALA A 148 9.31 1.42 3.51
N GLU A 149 9.64 2.63 3.95
CA GLU A 149 9.51 3.07 5.34
C GLU A 149 8.05 3.06 5.79
N ALA A 150 7.13 3.58 4.97
CA ALA A 150 5.71 3.56 5.28
C ALA A 150 5.15 2.13 5.40
N ILE A 151 5.70 1.15 4.66
CA ILE A 151 5.37 -0.27 4.86
C ILE A 151 5.86 -0.77 6.21
N GLU A 152 7.10 -0.43 6.62
CA GLU A 152 7.62 -0.83 7.93
C GLU A 152 6.76 -0.27 9.07
N GLU A 153 6.34 0.97 8.95
CA GLU A 153 5.46 1.63 9.92
C GLU A 153 4.06 0.99 9.95
N GLU A 154 3.50 0.64 8.80
CA GLU A 154 2.22 -0.08 8.72
C GLU A 154 2.32 -1.48 9.37
N LEU A 155 3.41 -2.21 9.13
CA LEU A 155 3.64 -3.51 9.76
C LEU A 155 3.77 -3.38 11.29
N LYS A 156 4.37 -2.30 11.78
CA LYS A 156 4.38 -1.99 13.22
C LYS A 156 2.98 -1.64 13.73
N ALA A 157 2.16 -0.95 12.94
CA ALA A 157 0.78 -0.63 13.31
C ALA A 157 -0.10 -1.89 13.47
N TYR A 158 0.20 -2.96 12.71
CA TYR A 158 -0.48 -4.26 12.85
C TYR A 158 -0.12 -5.03 14.13
N SER A 159 0.93 -4.63 14.84
CA SER A 159 1.40 -5.32 16.06
C SER A 159 0.61 -4.88 17.29
#